data_AF-A0A3N5P1C1-F1
#
_entry.id   AF-A0A3N5P1C1-F1
#
_cell.length_a   1.000
_cell.length_b   1.000
_cell.length_c   1.000
_cell.angle_alpha   90.00
_cell.angle_beta   90.00
_cell.angle_gamma   90.00
#
_symmetry.space_group_name_H-M   'P 1'
#
loop_
_entity.id
_entity.type
_entity.pdbx_description
1 polymer ?
#
loop_
_entity_poly.entity_id
_entity_poly.type
_entity_poly.pdbx_seq_one_letter_code
_entity_poly.pdbx_strand_id
1 'polypeptide(L)'
;KRFVSVEPMLGPINFNFIRGDYGGTWLNALDWLICGGETGPKARPMNPELARDLLRQCRAAGVPFFFKQMSGKQPIPKDLMIREFPNG
;
A
#
# COMPACT_ATOMS: atom_id res chain seq x y z
N LYS A 1 -6.34 -13.50 9.10
CA LYS A 1 -5.41 -12.41 8.76
C LYS A 1 -6.23 -11.15 8.44
N ARG A 2 -5.79 -9.98 8.89
CA ARG A 2 -6.41 -8.67 8.66
C ARG A 2 -5.56 -7.93 7.65
N PHE A 3 -6.15 -7.44 6.57
CA PHE A 3 -5.42 -6.72 5.55
C PHE A 3 -6.22 -5.53 5.03
N VAL A 4 -5.50 -4.60 4.41
CA VAL A 4 -6.08 -3.46 3.70
C VAL A 4 -5.60 -3.45 2.27
N SER A 5 -6.52 -3.20 1.35
CA SER A 5 -6.19 -2.93 -0.05
C SER A 5 -6.42 -1.46 -0.34
N VAL A 6 -5.34 -0.74 -0.62
CA VAL A 6 -5.35 0.65 -1.07
C VAL A 6 -5.34 0.66 -2.60
N GLU A 7 -6.50 0.39 -3.18
CA GLU A 7 -6.70 0.35 -4.64
C GLU A 7 -8.05 0.98 -5.05
N PRO A 8 -8.08 1.83 -6.10
CA PRO A 8 -6.92 2.44 -6.74
C PRO A 8 -6.27 3.51 -5.85
N MET A 9 -4.94 3.55 -5.80
CA MET A 9 -4.20 4.58 -5.05
C MET A 9 -4.17 5.91 -5.83
N LEU A 10 -5.13 6.80 -5.55
CA LEU A 10 -5.32 8.06 -6.27
C LEU A 10 -5.02 9.31 -5.44
N GLY A 11 -4.82 9.16 -4.15
CA GLY A 11 -4.51 10.26 -3.23
C GLY A 11 -3.71 9.77 -2.04
N PRO A 12 -3.06 10.67 -1.29
CA PRO A 12 -2.25 10.31 -0.14
C PRO A 12 -3.11 9.67 0.96
N ILE A 13 -2.56 8.64 1.60
CA ILE A 13 -3.13 8.03 2.80
C ILE A 13 -2.03 8.02 3.86
N ASN A 14 -2.35 8.51 5.04
CA ASN A 14 -1.43 8.50 6.17
C ASN A 14 -2.07 7.76 7.35
N PHE A 15 -1.61 6.53 7.58
CA PHE A 15 -2.10 5.67 8.65
C PHE A 15 -1.54 6.03 10.03
N ASN A 16 -0.53 6.90 10.11
CA ASN A 16 0.03 7.34 11.39
C ASN A 16 -0.93 8.26 12.17
N PHE A 17 -1.89 8.90 11.50
CA PHE A 17 -2.91 9.74 12.15
C PHE A 17 -4.08 8.95 12.73
N ILE A 18 -4.20 7.66 12.40
CA ILE A 18 -5.25 6.79 12.91
C ILE A 18 -4.69 6.07 14.13
N ARG A 19 -5.02 6.57 15.33
CA ARG A 19 -4.68 5.89 16.58
C ARG A 19 -5.47 4.58 16.67
N GLY A 20 -4.78 3.47 16.87
CA GLY A 20 -5.40 2.22 17.27
C GLY A 20 -5.71 2.21 18.77
N ASP A 21 -6.63 1.36 19.19
CA ASP A 21 -7.15 1.26 20.57
C ASP A 21 -6.07 0.98 21.64
N TYR A 22 -4.85 0.62 21.23
CA TYR A 22 -3.76 0.17 22.09
C TYR A 22 -2.48 1.02 22.01
N GLY A 23 -2.57 2.29 21.59
CA GLY A 23 -1.43 3.22 21.60
C GLY A 23 -0.44 3.07 20.43
N GLY A 24 -0.74 2.20 19.46
CA GLY A 24 -0.04 2.08 18.18
C GLY A 24 -0.76 2.78 17.02
N THR A 25 -0.16 2.73 15.84
CA THR A 25 -0.84 3.14 14.59
C THR A 25 -1.79 2.02 14.14
N TRP A 26 -2.82 2.37 13.37
CA TRP A 26 -3.74 1.37 12.82
C TRP A 26 -3.03 0.32 11.93
N LEU A 27 -1.90 0.68 11.32
CA LEU A 27 -1.05 -0.26 10.57
C LEU A 27 -0.58 -1.44 11.43
N ASN A 28 -0.26 -1.22 12.71
CA ASN A 28 0.25 -2.28 13.58
C ASN A 28 -0.78 -3.39 13.86
N ALA A 29 -2.07 -3.13 13.59
CA ALA A 29 -3.13 -4.12 13.71
C ALA A 29 -3.35 -4.95 12.43
N LEU A 30 -2.65 -4.62 11.34
CA LEU A 30 -2.75 -5.30 10.05
C LEU A 30 -1.65 -6.33 9.89
N ASP A 31 -2.02 -7.48 9.34
CA ASP A 31 -1.09 -8.51 8.92
C ASP A 31 -0.47 -8.20 7.54
N TRP A 32 -1.13 -7.36 6.73
CA TRP A 32 -0.73 -7.12 5.34
C TRP A 32 -1.33 -5.85 4.74
N LEU A 33 -0.59 -5.20 3.85
CA LEU A 33 -1.10 -4.10 3.02
C LEU A 33 -0.84 -4.35 1.53
N ILE A 34 -1.89 -4.15 0.73
CA ILE A 34 -1.84 -4.22 -0.73
C ILE A 34 -2.01 -2.79 -1.28
N CYS A 35 -1.20 -2.42 -2.27
CA CYS A 35 -1.30 -1.15 -2.97
C CYS A 35 -1.25 -1.34 -4.49
N GLY A 36 -2.02 -0.55 -5.23
CA GLY A 36 -1.99 -0.60 -6.69
C GLY A 36 -2.87 0.44 -7.37
N GLY A 37 -2.61 0.62 -8.66
CA GLY A 37 -3.33 1.54 -9.54
C GLY A 37 -4.63 0.98 -10.10
N GLU A 38 -5.39 1.85 -10.75
CA GLU A 38 -6.67 1.51 -11.37
C GLU A 38 -6.49 0.65 -12.63
N THR A 39 -7.44 -0.25 -12.89
CA THR A 39 -7.45 -1.11 -14.09
C THR A 39 -8.55 -0.69 -15.07
N GLY A 40 -8.42 -1.11 -16.33
CA GLY A 40 -9.45 -0.92 -17.36
C GLY A 40 -9.25 0.28 -18.29
N PRO A 41 -10.08 0.37 -19.34
CA PRO A 41 -10.08 1.51 -20.26
C PRO A 41 -10.54 2.74 -19.48
N LYS A 42 -9.69 3.78 -19.41
CA LYS A 42 -9.84 5.00 -18.57
C LYS A 42 -9.29 4.90 -17.14
N ALA A 43 -8.40 3.95 -16.85
CA ALA A 43 -7.65 3.94 -15.60
C ALA A 43 -6.99 5.30 -15.34
N ARG A 44 -7.28 5.92 -14.18
CA ARG A 44 -6.67 7.18 -13.79
C ARG A 44 -5.18 6.98 -13.49
N PRO A 45 -4.29 7.89 -13.95
CA PRO A 45 -2.87 7.80 -13.64
C PRO A 45 -2.63 7.79 -12.13
N MET A 46 -1.85 6.82 -11.68
CA MET A 46 -1.35 6.76 -10.31
C MET A 46 0.02 7.45 -10.25
N ASN A 47 0.24 8.27 -9.24
CA ASN A 47 1.58 8.78 -8.91
C ASN A 47 2.35 7.70 -8.09
N PRO A 48 3.48 7.17 -8.58
CA PRO A 48 4.28 6.16 -7.86
C PRO A 48 4.78 6.62 -6.48
N GLU A 49 4.96 7.92 -6.26
CA GLU A 49 5.37 8.44 -4.95
C GLU A 49 4.36 8.11 -3.84
N LEU A 50 3.08 7.98 -4.18
CA LEU A 50 2.05 7.57 -3.22
C LEU A 50 2.28 6.15 -2.71
N ALA A 51 2.73 5.22 -3.57
CA ALA A 51 3.11 3.88 -3.15
C ALA A 51 4.40 3.87 -2.33
N ARG A 52 5.38 4.71 -2.68
CA ARG A 52 6.64 4.84 -1.93
C ARG A 52 6.40 5.37 -0.51
N ASP A 53 5.52 6.35 -0.37
CA ASP A 53 5.12 6.84 0.95
C ASP A 53 4.44 5.75 1.77
N LEU A 54 3.51 5.00 1.17
CA LEU A 54 2.82 3.92 1.86
C LEU A 54 3.76 2.75 2.23
N LEU A 55 4.73 2.42 1.37
CA LEU A 55 5.79 1.46 1.66
C LEU A 55 6.64 1.92 2.85
N ARG A 56 7.00 3.21 2.93
CA ARG A 56 7.72 3.75 4.10
C ARG A 56 6.92 3.60 5.39
N GLN A 57 5.61 3.88 5.35
CA GLN A 57 4.73 3.67 6.50
C GLN A 57 4.66 2.19 6.92
N CYS A 58 4.51 1.27 5.96
CA CYS A 58 4.49 -0.17 6.24
C CYS A 58 5.81 -0.66 6.86
N ARG A 59 6.95 -0.23 6.30
CA ARG A 59 8.29 -0.55 6.84
C ARG A 59 8.47 -0.04 8.26
N ALA A 60 8.05 1.19 8.55
CA ALA A 60 8.11 1.75 9.89
C ALA A 60 7.25 0.97 10.90
N ALA A 61 6.12 0.40 10.45
CA ALA A 61 5.20 -0.38 11.27
C ALA A 61 5.52 -1.89 11.31
N GLY A 62 6.48 -2.37 10.52
CA GLY A 62 6.78 -3.81 10.38
C GLY A 62 5.69 -4.62 9.66
N VAL A 63 4.86 -3.97 8.83
CA VAL A 63 3.76 -4.60 8.10
C VAL A 63 4.23 -5.02 6.71
N PRO A 64 4.02 -6.29 6.30
CA PRO A 64 4.30 -6.72 4.93
C PRO A 64 3.55 -5.88 3.88
N PHE A 65 4.26 -5.45 2.85
CA PHE A 65 3.73 -4.65 1.75
C PHE A 65 3.73 -5.41 0.42
N PHE A 66 2.63 -5.33 -0.31
CA PHE A 66 2.51 -5.91 -1.65
C PHE A 66 2.09 -4.83 -2.65
N PHE A 67 2.95 -4.55 -3.61
CA PHE A 67 2.60 -3.69 -4.74
C PHE A 67 2.07 -4.53 -5.89
N LYS A 68 0.79 -4.32 -6.24
CA LYS A 68 0.09 -5.16 -7.21
C LYS A 68 0.42 -4.78 -8.65
N GLN A 69 0.20 -3.51 -9.00
CA GLN A 69 0.29 -3.01 -10.38
C GLN A 69 0.30 -1.47 -10.43
N MET A 70 0.84 -0.89 -11.49
CA MET A 70 0.58 0.50 -11.88
C MET A 70 -0.72 0.62 -12.68
N SER A 71 -1.28 1.84 -12.72
CA SER A 71 -2.48 2.13 -13.52
C SER A 71 -2.27 1.83 -15.00
N GLY A 72 -3.31 1.33 -15.68
CA GLY A 72 -3.31 1.21 -17.14
C GLY A 72 -2.22 0.30 -17.72
N LYS A 73 -1.77 -0.72 -16.98
CA LYS A 73 -0.70 -1.66 -17.36
C LYS A 73 0.68 -0.99 -17.59
N GLN A 74 0.91 0.18 -17.00
CA GLN A 74 2.25 0.77 -16.98
C GLN A 74 3.24 -0.17 -16.26
N PRO A 75 4.53 -0.14 -16.62
CA PRO A 75 5.54 -0.94 -15.94
C PRO A 75 5.65 -0.51 -14.46
N ILE A 76 5.81 -1.49 -13.59
CA ILE A 76 6.09 -1.24 -12.17
C ILE A 76 7.54 -0.72 -12.06
N PRO A 77 7.77 0.44 -11.39
CA PRO A 77 9.12 0.89 -11.06
C PRO A 77 9.89 -0.19 -10.29
N LYS A 78 11.18 -0.38 -10.59
CA LYS A 78 11.97 -1.49 -10.01
C LYS A 78 11.95 -1.50 -8.48
N ASP A 79 11.98 -0.33 -7.86
CA ASP A 79 11.93 -0.16 -6.41
C ASP A 79 10.57 -0.47 -5.77
N LEU A 80 9.52 -0.52 -6.59
CA LEU A 80 8.17 -0.92 -6.20
C LEU A 80 7.84 -2.36 -6.61
N MET A 81 8.81 -3.15 -7.10
CA MET A 81 8.64 -4.59 -7.32
C MET A 81 8.66 -5.37 -6.00
N ILE A 82 7.84 -4.95 -5.03
CA ILE A 82 7.76 -5.50 -3.69
C ILE A 82 6.54 -6.44 -3.60
N ARG A 83 6.78 -7.67 -3.15
CA ARG A 83 5.79 -8.75 -3.06
C ARG A 83 5.94 -9.47 -1.73
N GLU A 84 5.80 -8.74 -0.63
CA GLU A 84 5.84 -9.33 0.70
C GLU A 84 4.46 -9.90 1.04
N PHE A 85 4.43 -11.00 1.78
CA PHE A 85 3.22 -11.71 2.18
C PHE A 85 3.17 -11.81 3.71
N PRO A 86 1.97 -11.86 4.32
CA PRO A 86 1.86 -12.12 5.74
C PRO A 86 2.47 -13.50 6.06
N ASN A 87 3.18 -13.59 7.19
CA ASN A 87 3.59 -14.88 7.75
C ASN A 87 2.36 -15.75 8.04
N GLY A 88 2.52 -17.08 8.08
CA GLY A 88 1.46 -18.07 8.37
C GLY A 88 0.62 -17.74 9.60
#